data_AF-A0A2R6DA01-F1
#
_entry.id   AF-A0A2R6DA01-F1
#
_cell.length_a   1.000
_cell.length_b   1.000
_cell.length_c   1.000
_cell.angle_alpha   90.00
_cell.angle_beta   90.00
_cell.angle_gamma   90.00
#
_symmetry.space_group_name_H-M   'P 1'
#
loop_
_entity.id
_entity.type
_entity.pdbx_description
1 polymer ?
#
loop_
_entity_poly.entity_id
_entity_poly.type
_entity_poly.pdbx_seq_one_letter_code
_entity_poly.pdbx_strand_id
1 'polypeptide(L)' 'GASRVQTYLGLLFLSHRGQIRLRQDELFGDLWIQDPAAVTGSDEAVAD' A
#
# COMPACT_ATOMS: atom_id res chain seq x y z
N GLY A 1 12.09 16.20 -8.41
CA GLY A 1 11.25 15.03 -8.06
C GLY A 1 10.09 15.48 -7.22
N ALA A 2 8.93 14.82 -7.31
CA ALA A 2 7.79 15.14 -6.46
C ALA A 2 8.17 15.03 -4.97
N SER A 3 7.65 15.94 -4.13
CA SER A 3 7.94 15.89 -2.69
C SER A 3 7.33 14.64 -2.05
N ARG A 4 7.86 14.19 -0.91
CA ARG A 4 7.26 13.07 -0.14
C ARG A 4 5.77 13.27 0.12
N VAL A 5 5.36 14.52 0.34
CA VAL A 5 3.96 14.93 0.51
C VAL A 5 3.15 14.70 -0.76
N GLN A 6 3.67 15.07 -1.93
CA GLN A 6 2.98 14.83 -3.20
C GLN A 6 2.80 13.34 -3.49
N THR A 7 3.81 12.52 -3.20
CA THR A 7 3.69 11.06 -3.30
C THR A 7 2.59 10.53 -2.38
N TYR A 8 2.58 10.97 -1.12
CA TYR A 8 1.56 10.56 -0.15
C TYR A 8 0.14 10.95 -0.58
N LEU A 9 -0.05 12.19 -1.03
CA LEU A 9 -1.34 12.63 -1.57
C LEU A 9 -1.76 11.81 -2.80
N GLY A 10 -0.82 11.49 -3.70
CA GLY A 10 -1.06 10.62 -4.84
C GLY A 10 -1.58 9.24 -4.43
N LEU A 11 -0.96 8.61 -3.41
CA LEU A 11 -1.41 7.33 -2.87
C LEU A 11 -2.81 7.43 -2.24
N LEU A 12 -3.09 8.50 -1.51
CA LEU A 12 -4.44 8.74 -0.97
C LEU A 12 -5.48 8.90 -2.09
N PHE A 13 -5.16 9.60 -3.18
CA PHE A 13 -6.05 9.71 -4.33
C PHE A 13 -6.31 8.36 -5.01
N LEU A 14 -5.28 7.54 -5.20
CA LEU A 14 -5.44 6.19 -5.78
C LEU A 14 -6.28 5.29 -4.88
N SER A 15 -6.04 5.32 -3.57
CA SER A 15 -6.81 4.57 -2.57
C SER A 15 -8.28 5.00 -2.55
N HIS A 16 -8.53 6.31 -2.56
CA HIS A 16 -9.89 6.86 -2.62
C HIS A 16 -10.66 6.42 -3.87
N ARG A 17 -9.97 6.19 -5.00
CA ARG A 17 -10.55 5.67 -6.25
C ARG A 17 -10.64 4.15 -6.30
N GLY A 18 -10.31 3.45 -5.21
CA GLY A 18 -10.33 1.99 -5.12
C GLY A 18 -9.27 1.30 -5.97
N GLN A 19 -8.23 2.02 -6.42
CA GLN A 19 -7.17 1.45 -7.28
C GLN A 19 -6.13 0.67 -6.48
N ILE A 20 -5.90 1.06 -5.22
CA ILE A 20 -4.99 0.40 -4.28
C ILE A 20 -5.64 0.36 -2.89
N ARG A 21 -5.17 -0.54 -2.03
CA ARG A 21 -5.45 -0.49 -0.59
C ARG A 21 -4.21 -0.06 0.17
N LEU A 22 -4.41 0.77 1.17
CA LEU A 22 -3.35 1.23 2.06
C LEU A 22 -3.56 0.60 3.44
N ARG A 23 -2.48 0.09 4.04
CA ARG A 23 -2.48 -0.43 5.41
C ARG A 23 -1.37 0.22 6.22
N GLN A 24 -1.73 0.71 7.39
CA GLN A 24 -0.81 1.31 8.35
C GLN A 24 -1.29 0.91 9.75
N ASP A 25 -0.45 0.16 10.45
CA ASP A 25 -0.83 -0.45 11.73
C ASP A 25 -0.41 0.43 12.92
N GLU A 26 0.57 1.32 12.72
CA GLU A 26 1.12 2.21 13.74
C GLU A 26 1.15 3.67 13.24
N LEU A 27 0.91 4.61 14.15
CA LEU A 27 1.02 6.05 13.84
C LEU A 27 2.45 6.36 13.39
N PHE A 28 2.57 6.94 12.20
CA PHE A 28 3.86 7.23 11.53
C PHE A 28 4.72 5.98 11.22
N GLY A 29 4.17 4.78 11.37
CA GLY A 29 4.77 3.55 10.87
C GLY A 29 4.66 3.44 9.35
N ASP A 30 5.12 2.30 8.82
CA ASP A 30 5.16 2.06 7.39
C ASP A 30 3.77 2.04 6.74
N LEU A 31 3.72 2.55 5.51
CA LEU A 31 2.52 2.55 4.68
C LEU A 31 2.61 1.45 3.62
N TRP A 32 1.93 0.35 3.88
CA TRP A 32 1.88 -0.79 2.96
C TRP A 32 0.85 -0.53 1.85
N ILE A 33 1.23 -0.82 0.61
CA ILE A 33 0.39 -0.66 -0.57
C ILE A 33 0.04 -2.05 -1.11
N GLN A 34 -1.25 -2.32 -1.33
CA GLN A 34 -1.74 -3.60 -1.81
C GLN A 34 -2.57 -3.41 -3.09
N ASP A 35 -2.39 -4.31 -4.05
CA ASP A 35 -3.25 -4.40 -5.22
C ASP A 35 -4.60 -5.05 -4.82
N PRO A 36 -5.75 -4.38 -5.04
CA PRO A 36 -7.05 -4.92 -4.69
C PRO A 36 -7.43 -6.17 -5.48
N ALA A 37 -6.82 -6.39 -6.65
CA ALA A 37 -7.06 -7.52 -7.53
C ALA A 37 -6.04 -8.66 -7.31
N ALA A 38 -5.05 -8.47 -6.44
CA ALA A 38 -4.13 -9.54 -6.08
C ALA A 38 -4.91 -10.69 -5.43
N VAL A 39 -4.87 -11.86 -6.09
CA VAL A 39 -5.37 -13.11 -5.50
C VAL A 39 -4.55 -13.36 -4.24
N THR A 40 -5.22 -13.60 -3.10
CA THR A 40 -4.58 -14.03 -1.86
C THR A 40 -4.06 -15.46 -2.02
N GLY A 41 -3.00 -15.61 -2.81
CA GLY A 41 -2.17 -16.80 -2.82
C GLY A 41 -1.23 -16.68 -1.64
N SER A 42 -1.61 -17.34 -0.54
CA SER A 42 -0.73 -17.59 0.59
C SER A 42 0.38 -18.54 0.17
N ASP A 43 1.37 -18.05 -0.58
CA ASP A 43 2.70 -18.64 -0.50
C ASP A 43 3.36 -17.97 0.70
N GLU A 44 3.18 -18.60 1.85
CA GLU A 44 4.16 -18.54 2.91
C GLU A 44 5.53 -18.66 2.25
N ALA A 45 6.33 -17.61 2.32
CA ALA A 45 7.74 -17.71 1.99
C ALA A 45 8.37 -18.64 3.04
N VAL A 46 8.31 -19.95 2.79
CA VAL A 46 9.12 -20.94 3.47
C VAL A 46 10.54 -20.66 3.02
N ALA A 47 11.26 -19.89 3.83
CA ALA A 47 12.71 -19.80 3.71
C ALA A 47 13.29 -21.09 4.33
N ASP A 48 13.95 -21.88 3.49
CA ASP A 48 14.93 -22.90 3.89
C ASP A 48 16.23 -22.21 4.31
#